data_AF-A0A940RCW4-F1
#
_entry.id   AF-A0A940RCW4-F1
#
_cell.length_a   1.000
_cell.length_b   1.000
_cell.length_c   1.000
_cell.angle_alpha   90.00
_cell.angle_beta   90.00
_cell.angle_gamma   90.00
#
_symmetry.space_group_name_H-M   'P 1'
#
loop_
_entity.id
_entity.type
_entity.pdbx_description
1 polymer ?
#
loop_
_entity_poly.entity_id
_entity_poly.type
_entity_poly.pdbx_seq_one_letter_code
_entity_poly.pdbx_strand_id
1 'polypeptide(L)' 'MRLLMYISNDLIDSVPLEKEKIIYPGYIRSFTRTLKEKHDTIIRQSFDEPEFLIHDLSHQHHPICEYECQSIQ' A
#
# COMPACT_ATOMS: atom_id res chain seq x y z
N MET A 1 -6.32 6.67 0.91
CA MET A 1 -5.89 5.39 0.31
C MET A 1 -4.44 5.50 -0.16
N ARG A 2 -3.77 4.39 -0.41
CA ARG A 2 -2.40 4.35 -0.96
C ARG A 2 -2.26 3.25 -2.00
N LEU A 3 -1.40 3.45 -2.98
CA LEU A 3 -0.91 2.42 -3.88
C LEU A 3 0.42 1.93 -3.32
N LEU A 4 0.50 0.64 -3.05
CA LEU A 4 1.67 -0.06 -2.55
C LEU A 4 2.28 -0.86 -3.71
N MET A 5 3.61 -0.86 -3.82
CA MET A 5 4.36 -1.66 -4.79
C MET A 5 5.17 -2.70 -4.03
N TYR A 6 5.03 -3.96 -4.43
CA TYR A 6 5.73 -5.10 -3.84
C TYR A 6 6.59 -5.82 -4.87
N ILE A 7 7.67 -6.45 -4.42
CA ILE A 7 8.45 -7.44 -5.18
C ILE A 7 8.74 -8.59 -4.23
N SER A 8 8.38 -9.83 -4.59
CA SER A 8 8.65 -11.03 -3.77
C SER A 8 8.13 -10.94 -2.31
N ASN A 9 7.01 -10.24 -2.09
CA ASN A 9 6.39 -9.88 -0.79
C ASN A 9 7.03 -8.71 -0.03
N ASP A 10 8.14 -8.15 -0.50
CA ASP A 10 8.75 -6.98 0.12
C ASP A 10 8.09 -5.70 -0.39
N LEU A 11 7.68 -4.83 0.53
CA LEU A 11 7.15 -3.51 0.18
C LEU A 11 8.31 -2.63 -0.31
N ILE A 12 8.29 -2.28 -1.58
CA ILE A 12 9.32 -1.46 -2.23
C ILE A 12 9.00 0.03 -2.09
N ASP A 13 7.74 0.41 -2.30
CA ASP A 13 7.33 1.82 -2.24
C ASP A 13 5.83 1.97 -2.00
N SER A 14 5.41 3.17 -1.59
CA SER A 14 4.02 3.54 -1.49
C SER A 14 3.76 4.99 -1.88
N VAL A 15 2.70 5.21 -2.66
CA VAL A 15 2.24 6.56 -3.04
C VAL A 15 0.83 6.82 -2.52
N PRO A 16 0.55 8.02 -1.97
CA PRO A 16 -0.80 8.39 -1.57
C PRO A 16 -1.71 8.49 -2.79
N LEU A 17 -2.95 8.04 -2.64
CA LEU A 17 -4.01 8.16 -3.65
C LEU A 17 -5.16 8.99 -3.11
N GLU A 18 -5.70 9.84 -3.97
CA GLU A 18 -6.97 10.54 -3.76
C GLU A 18 -8.12 9.56 -4.08
N LYS A 19 -8.94 9.25 -3.07
CA LYS A 19 -10.00 8.21 -3.17
C LYS A 19 -10.99 8.54 -4.29
N GLU A 20 -11.31 9.82 -4.43
CA GLU A 20 -12.26 10.37 -5.40
C GLU A 20 -11.74 10.18 -6.84
N LYS A 21 -10.42 10.07 -7.03
CA LYS A 21 -9.82 9.97 -8.36
C LYS A 21 -9.59 8.54 -8.85
N ILE A 22 -9.72 7.54 -7.97
CA ILE A 22 -9.48 6.12 -8.30
C ILE A 22 -10.44 5.62 -9.39
N ILE A 23 -11.65 6.16 -9.45
CA ILE A 23 -12.65 5.81 -10.47
C ILE A 23 -12.26 6.28 -11.88
N TYR A 24 -11.34 7.26 -12.01
CA TYR A 24 -10.97 7.78 -13.31
C TYR A 24 -9.95 6.87 -13.99
N PRO A 25 -10.23 6.42 -15.23
CA PRO A 25 -9.30 5.59 -15.96
C PRO A 25 -7.98 6.34 -16.16
N GLY A 26 -6.87 5.62 -16.00
CA GLY A 26 -5.53 6.18 -16.17
C GLY A 26 -4.92 6.79 -14.91
N TYR A 27 -5.72 7.16 -13.90
CA TYR A 27 -5.18 7.71 -12.64
C TYR A 27 -4.23 6.73 -11.95
N ILE A 28 -4.68 5.50 -11.67
CA ILE A 28 -3.80 4.47 -11.08
C ILE A 28 -2.64 4.11 -12.01
N ARG A 29 -2.91 4.05 -13.32
CA ARG A 29 -1.92 3.66 -14.32
C ARG A 29 -0.73 4.63 -14.35
N SER A 30 -0.96 5.94 -14.22
CA SER A 30 0.12 6.92 -14.20
C SER A 30 1.07 6.67 -13.03
N PHE A 31 0.56 6.40 -11.83
CA PHE A 31 1.37 6.06 -10.67
C PHE A 31 2.11 4.74 -10.84
N THR A 32 1.45 3.69 -11.34
CA THR A 32 2.14 2.40 -11.58
C THR A 32 3.30 2.54 -12.55
N ARG A 33 3.15 3.35 -13.62
CA ARG A 33 4.23 3.63 -14.57
C ARG A 33 5.37 4.38 -13.90
N THR A 34 5.06 5.46 -13.18
CA THR A 34 6.08 6.25 -12.47
C THR A 34 6.84 5.41 -11.44
N LEU A 35 6.15 4.50 -10.73
CA LEU A 35 6.79 3.60 -9.78
C LEU A 35 7.70 2.58 -10.47
N LYS A 36 7.28 2.02 -11.61
CA LYS A 36 8.13 1.13 -12.42
C LYS A 36 9.37 1.85 -12.95
N GLU A 37 9.22 3.07 -13.45
CA GLU A 37 10.33 3.89 -13.95
C GLU A 37 11.31 4.26 -12.82
N LYS A 38 10.79 4.64 -11.64
CA LYS A 38 11.59 4.99 -10.46
C LYS A 38 12.44 3.82 -9.96
N HIS A 39 11.90 2.60 -10.02
CA HIS A 39 12.53 1.39 -9.49
C HIS A 39 12.99 0.41 -10.58
N ASP A 40 13.18 0.87 -11.82
CA ASP A 40 13.53 0.05 -12.99
C ASP A 40 14.77 -0.82 -12.74
N THR A 41 15.80 -0.27 -12.08
CA THR A 41 17.01 -1.03 -11.71
C THR A 41 16.68 -2.23 -10.81
N ILE A 42 15.87 -2.03 -9.77
CA ILE A 42 15.51 -3.09 -8.82
C ILE A 42 14.65 -4.14 -9.51
N ILE A 43 13.67 -3.71 -10.30
CA ILE A 43 12.78 -4.59 -11.07
C ILE A 43 13.56 -5.45 -12.06
N ARG A 44 14.61 -4.91 -12.70
CA ARG A 44 15.44 -5.68 -13.65
C ARG A 44 16.36 -6.68 -12.95
N GLN A 45 16.67 -6.45 -11.68
CA GLN A 45 17.51 -7.35 -10.87
C GLN A 45 16.68 -8.41 -10.14
N SER A 46 15.38 -8.17 -9.95
CA SER A 46 14.48 -9.15 -9.36
C SER A 46 14.06 -10.20 -10.38
N PHE A 47 13.88 -11.44 -9.91
CA PHE A 47 13.28 -12.51 -10.70
C PHE A 47 11.75 -12.38 -10.76
N ASP A 48 11.17 -11.71 -9.78
CA ASP A 48 9.72 -11.51 -9.67
C ASP A 48 9.29 -10.17 -10.26
N GLU A 49 8.09 -10.16 -10.84
CA GLU A 49 7.44 -8.94 -11.32
C GLU A 49 6.92 -8.09 -10.15
N PRO A 50 6.86 -6.76 -10.32
CA PRO A 50 6.29 -5.91 -9.30
C PRO A 50 4.77 -6.06 -9.23
N GLU A 51 4.27 -6.29 -8.02
CA GLU A 51 2.86 -6.35 -7.70
C GLU A 51 2.37 -5.02 -7.13
N PHE A 52 1.10 -4.68 -7.36
CA PHE A 52 0.52 -3.42 -6.91
C PHE A 52 -0.77 -3.67 -6.13
N LEU A 53 -0.85 -3.07 -4.93
CA LEU A 53 -2.00 -3.19 -4.05
C LEU A 53 -2.51 -1.81 -3.65
N ILE A 54 -3.82 -1.57 -3.81
CA ILE A 54 -4.46 -0.38 -3.26
C ILE A 54 -4.97 -0.71 -1.86
N HIS A 55 -4.55 0.05 -0.86
CA HIS A 55 -4.94 -0.19 0.52
C HIS A 55 -5.40 1.10 1.23
N ASP A 56 -6.39 0.97 2.11
CA ASP A 56 -6.89 2.07 2.93
C ASP A 56 -6.36 2.00 4.35
N LEU A 57 -5.26 2.71 4.60
CA LEU A 57 -4.63 2.79 5.92
C LEU A 57 -5.38 3.69 6.91
N SER A 58 -6.48 4.33 6.52
CA SER A 58 -7.21 5.26 7.40
C SER A 58 -8.00 4.57 8.53
N HIS A 59 -8.13 3.23 8.49
CA HIS A 59 -8.89 2.45 9.48
C HIS A 59 -8.02 1.71 10.50
N GLN A 60 -6.71 1.98 10.58
CA GLN A 60 -5.86 1.40 11.62
C GLN A 60 -6.00 2.16 12.96
N HIS A 61 -7.24 2.31 13.43
CA HIS A 61 -7.51 2.34 14.87
C HIS A 61 -7.70 0.89 15.29
N HIS A 62 -6.65 0.28 15.86
CA HIS A 62 -6.86 -0.83 16.78
C HIS A 62 -7.32 -0.20 18.10
N PRO A 63 -8.59 -0.35 18.53
CA PRO A 63 -8.88 -0.17 19.95
C PRO A 63 -8.11 -1.27 20.68
N ILE A 64 -7.03 -0.86 21.34
CA ILE A 64 -6.32 -1.72 22.28
C ILE A 64 -7.34 -2.09 23.37
N CYS A 65 -7.68 -3.37 23.45
CA CYS A 65 -8.27 -4.09 24.58
C CYS A 65 -8.90 -3.24 25.71
N GLU A 66 -10.23 -3.05 25.69
CA GLU A 66 -11.02 -2.88 26.91
C GLU A 66 -11.48 -4.25 27.44
N TYR A 67 -10.54 -5.15 27.75
CA TYR A 67 -10.81 -6.33 28.58
C TYR A 67 -9.58 -6.63 29.42
N GLU A 68 -9.43 -5.91 30.52
CA GLU A 68 -9.01 -6.43 31.83
C GLU A 68 -8.88 -5.27 32.85
N CYS A 69 -9.97 -5.00 33.54
CA CYS A 69 -9.96 -4.56 34.94
C CYS A 69 -11.28 -4.95 35.60
N GLN A 70 -11.59 -6.26 35.62
CA GLN A 70 -12.32 -6.79 36.78
C GLN A 70 -11.37 -6.71 37.97
N SER A 71 -11.29 -5.52 38.56
CA SER A 71 -10.74 -5.38 39.90
C SER A 71 -11.73 -6.05 40.84
N ILE A 72 -11.32 -7.21 41.32
CA ILE A 72 -11.82 -7.87 42.52
C ILE A 72 -11.92 -6.82 43.63
N GLN A 73 -13.13 -6.53 44.09
CA GLN A 73 -13.43 -6.15 45.47
C GLN A 73 -14.77 -6.74 45.87
#